data_AF-A0A961W4B4-F1
#
_entry.id   AF-A0A961W4B4-F1
#
_cell.length_a   1.000
_cell.length_b   1.000
_cell.length_c   1.000
_cell.angle_alpha   90.00
_cell.angle_beta   90.00
_cell.angle_gamma   90.00
#
_symmetry.space_group_name_H-M   'P 1'
#
loop_
_entity.id
_entity.type
_entity.pdbx_description
1 polymer ?
#
loop_
_entity_poly.entity_id
_entity_poly.type
_entity_poly.pdbx_seq_one_letter_code
_entity_poly.pdbx_strand_id
1 'polypeptide(L)'
;MSETLPATTVSEDDFALIEAAVMETERGRWFLAEYARRNRHADTETILGAIERIEGKVDKKGADPAIATIRFEIADLAEAIERAKSEIAQIQTEGKSGDRFDEAVTELDAIVSHTEQATGEILEAAEKIQEIAWTLRENGAPDSFCDILDDQATQIYTACSFQDITGQRTRKVVNVVSYLERRIHKLIDVLNGGQAFPDTIAEDDPL
;
A
#
# COMPACT_ATOMS: atom_id res chain seq x y z
N MET A 1 16.03 -70.11 6.04
CA MET A 1 15.05 -69.93 7.13
C MET A 1 15.77 -69.15 8.22
N SER A 2 15.57 -67.83 8.28
CA SER A 2 16.00 -67.01 9.40
C SER A 2 14.73 -66.39 9.96
N GLU A 3 14.41 -66.83 11.16
CA GLU A 3 13.16 -66.65 11.87
C GLU A 3 12.99 -65.18 12.26
N THR A 4 11.93 -64.55 11.76
CA THR A 4 11.52 -63.21 12.14
C THR A 4 11.03 -63.25 13.59
N LEU A 5 11.85 -62.79 14.53
CA LEU A 5 11.46 -62.65 15.94
C LEU A 5 10.21 -61.76 16.03
N PRO A 6 9.15 -62.19 16.74
CA PRO A 6 7.94 -61.39 16.88
C PRO A 6 8.25 -60.17 17.73
N ALA A 7 7.80 -58.99 17.29
CA ALA A 7 7.79 -57.78 18.10
C ALA A 7 6.76 -57.95 19.22
N THR A 8 7.17 -58.61 20.30
CA THR A 8 6.39 -58.69 21.54
C THR A 8 6.35 -57.29 22.14
N THR A 9 5.16 -56.69 22.23
CA THR A 9 4.93 -55.50 23.04
C THR A 9 5.17 -55.89 24.49
N VAL A 10 6.41 -55.72 24.96
CA VAL A 10 6.77 -55.91 26.37
C VAL A 10 5.87 -54.96 27.18
N SER A 11 5.06 -55.50 28.10
CA SER A 11 4.25 -54.70 29.00
C SER A 11 5.15 -53.81 29.84
N GLU A 12 4.69 -52.64 30.27
CA GLU A 12 5.45 -51.76 31.18
C GLU A 12 5.86 -52.51 32.47
N ASP A 13 5.02 -53.44 32.92
CA ASP A 13 5.29 -54.34 34.04
C ASP A 13 6.43 -55.35 33.75
N ASP A 14 6.46 -55.93 32.54
CA ASP A 14 7.52 -56.87 32.13
C ASP A 14 8.86 -56.14 31.98
N PHE A 15 8.82 -54.89 31.51
CA PHE A 15 9.99 -54.03 31.43
C PHE A 15 10.57 -53.76 32.81
N ALA A 16 9.74 -53.39 33.79
CA ALA A 16 10.17 -53.12 35.17
C ALA A 16 10.80 -54.36 35.84
N LEU A 17 10.24 -55.55 35.60
CA LEU A 17 10.81 -56.81 36.11
C LEU A 17 12.19 -57.11 35.52
N ILE A 18 12.36 -56.90 34.21
CA ILE A 18 13.64 -57.10 33.52
C ILE A 18 14.65 -56.05 33.97
N GLU A 19 14.23 -54.79 34.10
CA GLU A 19 15.08 -53.71 34.61
C GLU A 19 15.60 -54.03 36.02
N ALA A 20 14.71 -54.47 36.92
CA ALA A 20 15.08 -54.85 38.27
C ALA A 20 16.14 -55.97 38.27
N ALA A 21 15.93 -57.02 37.47
CA ALA A 21 16.87 -58.14 37.36
C ALA A 21 18.24 -57.72 36.78
N VAL A 22 18.26 -56.80 35.81
CA VAL A 22 19.50 -56.27 35.23
C VAL A 22 20.24 -55.38 36.24
N MET A 23 19.52 -54.60 37.04
CA MET A 23 20.08 -53.70 38.05
C MET A 23 20.73 -54.42 39.25
N GLU A 24 20.42 -55.70 39.50
CA GLU A 24 21.06 -56.50 40.55
C GLU A 24 22.57 -56.68 40.30
N THR A 25 22.96 -56.81 39.03
CA THR A 25 24.37 -57.05 38.66
C THR A 25 25.12 -55.76 38.35
N GLU A 26 26.41 -55.72 38.70
CA GLU A 26 27.28 -54.56 38.37
C GLU A 26 27.39 -54.33 36.86
N ARG A 27 27.43 -55.42 36.08
CA ARG A 27 27.51 -55.39 34.62
C ARG A 27 26.20 -54.89 33.98
N GLY A 28 25.05 -55.22 34.56
CA GLY A 28 23.76 -54.74 34.09
C GLY A 28 23.54 -53.25 34.36
N ARG A 29 23.93 -52.75 35.55
CA ARG A 29 23.93 -51.31 35.85
C ARG A 29 24.81 -50.51 34.87
N TRP A 30 26.00 -51.02 34.55
CA TRP A 30 26.88 -50.38 33.55
C TRP A 30 26.26 -50.37 32.15
N PHE A 31 25.65 -51.48 31.73
CA PHE A 31 24.99 -51.58 30.43
C PHE A 31 23.83 -50.59 30.29
N LEU A 32 22.96 -50.48 31.31
CA LEU A 32 21.85 -49.52 31.30
C LEU A 32 22.34 -48.08 31.29
N ALA A 33 23.39 -47.75 32.05
CA ALA A 33 23.99 -46.42 32.03
C ALA A 33 24.56 -46.06 30.66
N GLU A 34 25.27 -46.98 30.01
CA GLU A 34 25.84 -46.78 28.67
C GLU A 34 24.75 -46.76 27.58
N TYR A 35 23.73 -47.61 27.70
CA TYR A 35 22.56 -47.63 26.81
C TYR A 35 21.78 -46.30 26.89
N ALA A 36 21.48 -45.83 28.10
CA ALA A 36 20.82 -44.54 28.31
C ALA A 36 21.66 -43.37 27.78
N ARG A 37 23.00 -43.42 27.93
CA ARG A 37 23.90 -42.41 27.35
C ARG A 37 23.82 -42.40 25.82
N ARG A 38 23.91 -43.55 25.17
CA ARG A 38 23.83 -43.67 23.70
C ARG A 38 22.45 -43.29 23.15
N ASN A 39 21.38 -43.69 23.83
CA ASN A 39 20.03 -43.34 23.43
C ASN A 39 19.79 -41.83 23.51
N ARG A 40 20.22 -41.17 24.60
CA ARG A 40 20.14 -39.69 24.71
C ARG A 40 20.88 -38.97 23.58
N HIS A 41 22.04 -39.47 23.16
CA HIS A 41 22.75 -38.90 22.01
C HIS A 41 21.95 -39.09 20.71
N ALA A 42 21.40 -40.28 20.46
CA ALA A 42 20.57 -40.53 19.27
C ALA A 42 19.27 -39.70 19.25
N ASP A 43 18.64 -39.52 20.40
CA ASP A 43 17.45 -38.68 20.57
C ASP A 43 17.79 -37.20 20.30
N THR A 44 18.95 -36.74 20.77
CA THR A 44 19.44 -35.37 20.53
C THR A 44 19.70 -35.14 19.04
N GLU A 45 20.37 -36.06 18.34
CA GLU A 45 20.59 -35.97 16.89
C GLU A 45 19.27 -35.97 16.10
N THR A 46 18.27 -36.75 16.56
CA THR A 46 16.94 -36.77 15.94
C THR A 46 16.22 -35.43 16.08
N ILE A 47 16.33 -34.80 17.27
CA ILE A 47 15.75 -33.48 17.53
C ILE A 47 16.49 -32.41 16.73
N LEU A 48 17.83 -32.43 16.68
CA LEU A 48 18.62 -31.48 15.88
C LEU A 48 18.27 -31.59 14.39
N GLY A 49 18.18 -32.80 13.85
CA GLY A 49 17.72 -32.99 12.46
C GLY A 49 16.25 -32.60 12.24
N ALA A 50 15.40 -32.63 13.27
CA ALA A 50 14.05 -32.07 13.19
C ALA A 50 14.07 -30.54 13.19
N ILE A 51 14.92 -29.92 14.02
CA ILE A 51 15.12 -28.47 14.08
C ILE A 51 15.65 -27.96 12.75
N GLU A 52 16.71 -28.56 12.18
CA GLU A 52 17.26 -28.18 10.88
C GLU A 52 16.22 -28.26 9.74
N ARG A 53 15.35 -29.28 9.75
CA ARG A 53 14.25 -29.40 8.78
C ARG A 53 13.18 -28.33 8.96
N ILE A 54 12.93 -27.91 10.20
CA ILE A 54 11.99 -26.83 10.50
C ILE A 54 12.61 -25.49 10.08
N GLU A 55 13.86 -25.22 10.45
CA GLU A 55 14.62 -24.04 10.03
C GLU A 55 14.63 -23.91 8.50
N GLY A 56 15.00 -24.98 7.79
CA GLY A 56 15.00 -24.98 6.32
C GLY A 56 13.62 -24.81 5.67
N LYS A 57 12.52 -25.08 6.38
CA LYS A 57 11.15 -24.81 5.90
C LYS A 57 10.69 -23.39 6.28
N VAL A 58 11.11 -22.87 7.42
CA VAL A 58 10.82 -21.51 7.88
C VAL A 58 11.53 -20.48 7.00
N ASP A 59 12.81 -20.70 6.68
CA ASP A 59 13.57 -19.84 5.76
C ASP A 59 12.95 -19.76 4.37
N LYS A 60 12.47 -20.91 3.85
CA LYS A 60 11.79 -20.97 2.53
C LYS A 60 10.44 -20.27 2.53
N LYS A 61 9.76 -20.17 3.67
CA LYS A 61 8.46 -19.47 3.78
C LYS A 61 8.63 -17.94 3.73
N GLY A 62 9.80 -17.42 4.07
CA GLY A 62 10.16 -16.00 3.89
C GLY A 62 10.62 -15.62 2.48
N ALA A 63 10.91 -16.61 1.63
CA ALA A 63 11.48 -16.44 0.30
C ALA A 63 10.55 -16.98 -0.80
N ASP A 64 9.24 -16.70 -0.71
CA ASP A 64 8.34 -16.98 -1.84
C ASP A 64 8.74 -16.07 -3.02
N PRO A 65 9.20 -16.62 -4.16
CA PRO A 65 9.61 -15.83 -5.32
C PRO A 65 8.47 -14.96 -5.88
N ALA A 66 7.20 -15.34 -5.68
CA ALA A 66 6.07 -14.51 -6.06
C ALA A 66 5.96 -13.26 -5.17
N ILE A 67 6.17 -13.41 -3.85
CA ILE A 67 6.18 -12.28 -2.90
C ILE A 67 7.39 -11.38 -3.17
N ALA A 68 8.54 -11.94 -3.52
CA ALA A 68 9.72 -11.16 -3.91
C ALA A 68 9.48 -10.34 -5.20
N THR A 69 8.79 -10.93 -6.19
CA THR A 69 8.42 -10.23 -7.43
C THR A 69 7.43 -9.10 -7.16
N ILE A 70 6.38 -9.36 -6.37
CA ILE A 70 5.40 -8.34 -5.98
C ILE A 70 6.06 -7.20 -5.19
N ARG A 71 7.00 -7.52 -4.28
CA ARG A 71 7.80 -6.52 -3.55
C ARG A 71 8.59 -5.63 -4.51
N PHE A 72 9.18 -6.20 -5.55
CA PHE A 72 9.93 -5.46 -6.55
C PHE A 72 9.02 -4.55 -7.38
N GLU A 73 7.89 -5.07 -7.88
CA GLU A 73 6.92 -4.28 -8.65
C GLU A 73 6.31 -3.13 -7.84
N ILE A 74 6.03 -3.34 -6.55
CA ILE A 74 5.53 -2.28 -5.66
C ILE A 74 6.61 -1.23 -5.39
N ALA A 75 7.88 -1.63 -5.26
CA ALA A 75 8.98 -0.69 -5.11
C ALA A 75 9.17 0.16 -6.38
N ASP A 76 9.08 -0.46 -7.57
CA ASP A 76 9.11 0.25 -8.85
C ASP A 76 7.94 1.23 -8.99
N LEU A 77 6.74 0.82 -8.57
CA LEU A 77 5.56 1.68 -8.59
C LEU A 77 5.70 2.85 -7.59
N ALA A 78 6.25 2.61 -6.40
CA ALA A 78 6.55 3.65 -5.43
C ALA A 78 7.53 4.68 -6.00
N GLU A 79 8.60 4.22 -6.65
CA GLU A 79 9.57 5.10 -7.29
C GLU A 79 8.96 5.90 -8.45
N ALA A 80 8.08 5.28 -9.24
CA ALA A 80 7.34 5.96 -10.30
C ALA A 80 6.40 7.06 -9.75
N ILE A 81 5.71 6.79 -8.64
CA ILE A 81 4.90 7.80 -7.96
C ILE A 81 5.78 8.93 -7.42
N GLU A 82 6.90 8.62 -6.77
CA GLU A 82 7.78 9.66 -6.21
C GLU A 82 8.36 10.57 -7.31
N ARG A 83 8.67 10.02 -8.49
CA ARG A 83 9.01 10.81 -9.67
C ARG A 83 7.87 11.74 -10.09
N ALA A 84 6.65 11.22 -10.22
CA ALA A 84 5.48 12.02 -10.57
C ALA A 84 5.20 13.14 -9.55
N LYS A 85 5.37 12.85 -8.25
CA LYS A 85 5.27 13.85 -7.17
C LYS A 85 6.33 14.94 -7.30
N SER A 86 7.57 14.56 -7.61
CA SER A 86 8.66 15.51 -7.85
C SER A 86 8.37 16.42 -9.04
N GLU A 87 7.84 15.87 -10.14
CA GLU A 87 7.42 16.63 -11.30
C GLU A 87 6.29 17.61 -10.96
N ILE A 88 5.28 17.17 -10.21
CA ILE A 88 4.18 18.03 -9.73
C ILE A 88 4.72 19.15 -8.82
N ALA A 89 5.61 18.83 -7.88
CA ALA A 89 6.22 19.82 -6.98
C ALA A 89 7.13 20.80 -7.73
N GLN A 90 7.76 20.40 -8.83
CA GLN A 90 8.57 21.29 -9.67
C GLN A 90 7.73 22.30 -10.46
N ILE A 91 6.43 22.06 -10.65
CA ILE A 91 5.53 23.04 -11.27
C ILE A 91 5.39 24.30 -10.37
N GLN A 92 5.70 24.22 -9.07
CA GLN A 92 5.53 25.32 -8.11
C GLN A 92 6.69 25.42 -7.09
N THR A 93 7.74 26.20 -7.43
CA THR A 93 8.74 26.84 -6.53
C THR A 93 9.79 26.02 -5.74
N GLU A 94 10.93 26.70 -5.46
CA GLU A 94 12.14 26.22 -4.77
C GLU A 94 11.96 26.24 -3.22
N GLY A 95 11.81 25.08 -2.58
CA GLY A 95 11.60 24.98 -1.12
C GLY A 95 11.87 23.58 -0.55
N LYS A 96 12.43 23.49 0.67
CA LYS A 96 13.16 22.34 1.25
C LYS A 96 12.33 21.10 1.60
N SER A 97 12.98 19.94 1.49
CA SER A 97 12.44 18.58 1.57
C SER A 97 12.01 18.14 2.99
N GLY A 98 10.81 17.58 3.05
CA GLY A 98 10.28 16.79 4.17
C GLY A 98 8.80 16.49 3.99
N ASP A 99 8.01 17.50 3.61
CA ASP A 99 6.53 17.44 3.51
C ASP A 99 6.00 17.94 2.14
N ARG A 100 6.90 17.97 1.14
CA ARG A 100 6.71 18.64 -0.16
C ARG A 100 5.45 18.26 -0.93
N PHE A 101 4.94 17.06 -0.76
CA PHE A 101 3.82 16.60 -1.59
C PHE A 101 2.47 16.94 -0.98
N ASP A 102 2.26 16.74 0.32
CA ASP A 102 1.01 17.15 0.96
C ASP A 102 0.87 18.68 0.94
N GLU A 103 2.00 19.40 1.09
CA GLU A 103 2.08 20.83 0.84
C GLU A 103 1.74 21.17 -0.62
N ALA A 104 2.38 20.52 -1.60
CA ALA A 104 2.09 20.77 -3.03
C ALA A 104 0.67 20.41 -3.43
N VAL A 105 0.04 19.38 -2.85
CA VAL A 105 -1.36 19.02 -3.08
C VAL A 105 -2.28 20.11 -2.55
N THR A 106 -2.03 20.57 -1.32
CA THR A 106 -2.78 21.67 -0.70
C THR A 106 -2.64 22.96 -1.51
N GLU A 107 -1.43 23.26 -1.97
CA GLU A 107 -1.12 24.43 -2.77
C GLU A 107 -1.74 24.33 -4.18
N LEU A 108 -1.80 23.13 -4.75
CA LEU A 108 -2.45 22.89 -6.03
C LEU A 108 -3.98 22.95 -5.93
N ASP A 109 -4.56 22.50 -4.82
CA ASP A 109 -5.99 22.73 -4.51
C ASP A 109 -6.28 24.23 -4.35
N ALA A 110 -5.38 24.97 -3.71
CA ALA A 110 -5.47 26.43 -3.62
C ALA A 110 -5.39 27.08 -5.01
N ILE A 111 -4.51 26.61 -5.90
CA ILE A 111 -4.45 27.07 -7.29
C ILE A 111 -5.76 26.80 -8.01
N VAL A 112 -6.29 25.57 -7.94
CA VAL A 112 -7.56 25.23 -8.59
C VAL A 112 -8.67 26.15 -8.08
N SER A 113 -8.77 26.33 -6.77
CA SER A 113 -9.72 27.24 -6.12
C SER A 113 -9.57 28.70 -6.58
N HIS A 114 -8.33 29.21 -6.64
CA HIS A 114 -8.06 30.56 -7.15
C HIS A 114 -8.44 30.69 -8.63
N THR A 115 -8.21 29.67 -9.45
CA THR A 115 -8.69 29.67 -10.84
C THR A 115 -10.21 29.62 -10.92
N GLU A 116 -10.90 28.85 -10.07
CA GLU A 116 -12.38 28.83 -10.02
C GLU A 116 -12.94 30.21 -9.64
N GLN A 117 -12.34 30.88 -8.66
CA GLN A 117 -12.72 32.24 -8.27
C GLN A 117 -12.49 33.25 -9.43
N ALA A 118 -11.30 33.22 -10.05
CA ALA A 118 -10.99 34.08 -11.18
C ALA A 118 -11.96 33.86 -12.36
N THR A 119 -12.38 32.62 -12.61
CA THR A 119 -13.44 32.32 -13.60
C THR A 119 -14.75 32.99 -13.22
N GLY A 120 -15.15 32.93 -11.95
CA GLY A 120 -16.35 33.63 -11.47
C GLY A 120 -16.31 35.13 -11.75
N GLU A 121 -15.17 35.77 -11.45
CA GLU A 121 -14.97 37.20 -11.73
C GLU A 121 -15.03 37.52 -13.24
N ILE A 122 -14.49 36.64 -14.10
CA ILE A 122 -14.57 36.79 -15.56
C ILE A 122 -16.02 36.65 -16.05
N LEU A 123 -16.78 35.70 -15.50
CA LEU A 123 -18.19 35.48 -15.86
C LEU A 123 -19.06 36.68 -15.46
N GLU A 124 -18.85 37.23 -14.26
CA GLU A 124 -19.52 38.47 -13.82
C GLU A 124 -19.17 39.66 -14.72
N ALA A 125 -17.92 39.76 -15.18
CA ALA A 125 -17.52 40.79 -16.12
C ALA A 125 -18.23 40.64 -17.48
N ALA A 126 -18.40 39.40 -17.96
CA ALA A 126 -19.16 39.12 -19.18
C ALA A 126 -20.64 39.48 -19.04
N GLU A 127 -21.26 39.20 -17.88
CA GLU A 127 -22.64 39.62 -17.58
C GLU A 127 -22.78 41.15 -17.63
N LYS A 128 -21.87 41.88 -16.99
CA LYS A 128 -21.86 43.35 -17.06
C LYS A 128 -21.69 43.88 -18.48
N ILE A 129 -20.90 43.21 -19.33
CA ILE A 129 -20.76 43.60 -20.74
C ILE A 129 -22.11 43.50 -21.46
N GLN A 130 -22.88 42.44 -21.23
CA GLN A 130 -24.21 42.29 -21.83
C GLN A 130 -25.22 43.29 -21.28
N GLU A 131 -25.21 43.56 -19.97
CA GLU A 131 -26.07 44.60 -19.37
C GLU A 131 -25.79 45.98 -19.97
N ILE A 132 -24.52 46.32 -20.18
CA ILE A 132 -24.10 47.57 -20.83
C ILE A 132 -24.54 47.57 -22.30
N ALA A 133 -24.36 46.46 -23.04
CA ALA A 133 -24.78 46.34 -24.43
C ALA A 133 -26.30 46.54 -24.58
N TRP A 134 -27.09 45.93 -23.71
CA TRP A 134 -28.53 46.12 -23.64
C TRP A 134 -28.90 47.57 -23.35
N THR A 135 -28.28 48.19 -22.35
CA THR A 135 -28.51 49.61 -22.00
C THR A 135 -28.14 50.55 -23.17
N LEU A 136 -27.05 50.26 -23.89
CA LEU A 136 -26.66 51.03 -25.07
C LEU A 136 -27.72 50.92 -26.18
N ARG A 137 -28.24 49.71 -26.40
CA ARG A 137 -29.31 49.46 -27.37
C ARG A 137 -30.57 50.27 -27.05
N GLU A 138 -30.98 50.29 -25.78
CA GLU A 138 -32.14 51.10 -25.34
C GLU A 138 -31.94 52.60 -25.51
N ASN A 139 -30.70 53.09 -25.37
CA ASN A 139 -30.35 54.49 -25.56
C ASN A 139 -30.12 54.87 -27.04
N GLY A 140 -30.39 53.97 -27.99
CA GLY A 140 -30.33 54.24 -29.43
C GLY A 140 -28.94 54.06 -30.06
N ALA A 141 -28.04 53.33 -29.42
CA ALA A 141 -26.79 52.91 -30.06
C ALA A 141 -27.08 51.96 -31.25
N PRO A 142 -26.20 51.88 -32.27
CA PRO A 142 -26.39 50.96 -33.38
C PRO A 142 -26.39 49.49 -32.92
N ASP A 143 -27.40 48.72 -33.36
CA ASP A 143 -27.57 47.30 -33.02
C ASP A 143 -26.31 46.47 -33.32
N SER A 144 -25.61 46.77 -34.42
CA SER A 144 -24.40 46.05 -34.83
C SER A 144 -23.29 46.08 -33.78
N PHE A 145 -23.16 47.15 -33.00
CA PHE A 145 -22.15 47.21 -31.93
C PHE A 145 -22.60 46.43 -30.70
N CYS A 146 -23.89 46.44 -30.39
CA CYS A 146 -24.46 45.70 -29.28
C CYS A 146 -24.38 44.18 -29.53
N ASP A 147 -24.69 43.75 -30.75
CA ASP A 147 -24.57 42.35 -31.18
C ASP A 147 -23.13 41.83 -31.04
N ILE A 148 -22.12 42.65 -31.39
CA ILE A 148 -20.71 42.29 -31.20
C ILE A 148 -20.37 42.09 -29.72
N LEU A 149 -20.88 42.94 -28.82
CA LEU A 149 -20.66 42.80 -27.37
C LEU A 149 -21.32 41.53 -26.83
N ASP A 150 -22.55 41.24 -27.25
CA ASP A 150 -23.29 40.03 -26.88
C ASP A 150 -22.57 38.76 -27.36
N ASP A 151 -22.05 38.78 -28.59
CA ASP A 151 -21.25 37.68 -29.16
C ASP A 151 -19.95 37.47 -28.37
N GLN A 152 -19.27 38.54 -27.97
CA GLN A 152 -18.04 38.44 -27.18
C GLN A 152 -18.32 37.88 -25.77
N ALA A 153 -19.37 38.32 -25.09
CA ALA A 153 -19.77 37.75 -23.81
C ALA A 153 -20.12 36.26 -23.94
N THR A 154 -20.81 35.86 -25.01
CA THR A 154 -21.14 34.46 -25.31
C THR A 154 -19.89 33.60 -25.52
N GLN A 155 -18.88 34.14 -26.20
CA GLN A 155 -17.59 33.46 -26.36
C GLN A 155 -16.87 33.28 -25.02
N ILE A 156 -16.92 34.28 -24.13
CA ILE A 156 -16.34 34.19 -22.78
C ILE A 156 -17.02 33.07 -21.98
N TYR A 157 -18.36 33.02 -21.95
CA TYR A 157 -19.10 31.94 -21.29
C TYR A 157 -18.67 30.55 -21.77
N THR A 158 -18.57 30.40 -23.09
CA THR A 158 -18.18 29.14 -23.72
C THR A 158 -16.76 28.75 -23.33
N ALA A 159 -15.82 29.69 -23.35
CA ALA A 159 -14.43 29.44 -22.98
C ALA A 159 -14.28 29.06 -21.49
N CYS A 160 -14.98 29.76 -20.60
CA CYS A 160 -14.98 29.48 -19.16
C CYS A 160 -15.61 28.13 -18.81
N SER A 161 -16.63 27.68 -19.54
CA SER A 161 -17.24 26.35 -19.34
C SER A 161 -16.24 25.20 -19.57
N PHE A 162 -15.33 25.31 -20.55
CA PHE A 162 -14.28 24.32 -20.76
C PHE A 162 -13.20 24.35 -19.67
N GLN A 163 -12.95 25.52 -19.08
CA GLN A 163 -11.99 25.66 -17.99
C GLN A 163 -12.48 24.96 -16.72
N ASP A 164 -13.77 25.09 -16.38
CA ASP A 164 -14.37 24.42 -15.20
C ASP A 164 -14.16 22.89 -15.25
N ILE A 165 -14.43 22.26 -16.40
CA ILE A 165 -14.20 20.83 -16.62
C ILE A 165 -12.71 20.46 -16.44
N THR A 166 -11.80 21.35 -16.85
CA THR A 166 -10.35 21.13 -16.74
C THR A 166 -9.90 21.24 -15.28
N GLY A 167 -10.42 22.19 -14.51
CA GLY A 167 -10.14 22.34 -13.08
C GLY A 167 -10.55 21.10 -12.28
N GLN A 168 -11.78 20.62 -12.50
CA GLN A 168 -12.30 19.41 -11.83
C GLN A 168 -11.49 18.15 -12.16
N ARG A 169 -11.09 17.99 -13.44
CA ARG A 169 -10.27 16.84 -13.86
C ARG A 169 -8.89 16.86 -13.20
N THR A 170 -8.25 18.02 -13.13
CA THR A 170 -6.94 18.17 -12.46
C THR A 170 -7.04 17.80 -10.99
N ARG A 171 -8.04 18.32 -10.26
CA ARG A 171 -8.31 17.95 -8.86
C ARG A 171 -8.49 16.44 -8.68
N LYS A 172 -9.24 15.79 -9.58
CA LYS A 172 -9.45 14.34 -9.55
C LYS A 172 -8.17 13.54 -9.79
N VAL A 173 -7.32 13.95 -10.74
CA VAL A 173 -6.03 13.29 -11.01
C VAL A 173 -5.12 13.35 -9.78
N VAL A 174 -5.04 14.52 -9.14
CA VAL A 174 -4.19 14.74 -7.96
C VAL A 174 -4.64 13.85 -6.81
N ASN A 175 -5.95 13.80 -6.54
CA ASN A 175 -6.53 12.93 -5.51
C ASN A 175 -6.23 11.45 -5.74
N VAL A 176 -6.25 10.99 -7.00
CA VAL A 176 -5.90 9.61 -7.35
C VAL A 176 -4.42 9.33 -7.09
N VAL A 177 -3.52 10.26 -7.43
CA VAL A 177 -2.08 10.10 -7.17
C VAL A 177 -1.82 10.00 -5.66
N SER A 178 -2.40 10.89 -4.84
CA SER A 178 -2.26 10.84 -3.39
C SER A 178 -2.86 9.57 -2.76
N TYR A 179 -3.97 9.07 -3.32
CA TYR A 179 -4.56 7.80 -2.88
C TYR A 179 -3.63 6.61 -3.18
N LEU A 180 -3.08 6.54 -4.40
CA LEU A 180 -2.18 5.47 -4.81
C LEU A 180 -0.91 5.46 -3.94
N GLU A 181 -0.34 6.63 -3.66
CA GLU A 181 0.80 6.76 -2.76
C GLU A 181 0.52 6.14 -1.38
N ARG A 182 -0.55 6.58 -0.70
CA ARG A 182 -0.92 6.06 0.62
C ARG A 182 -1.11 4.55 0.58
N ARG A 183 -1.70 4.03 -0.49
CA ARG A 183 -1.95 2.59 -0.63
C ARG A 183 -0.66 1.81 -0.83
N ILE A 184 0.27 2.33 -1.62
CA ILE A 184 1.59 1.73 -1.84
C ILE A 184 2.43 1.75 -0.58
N HIS A 185 2.48 2.86 0.16
CA HIS A 185 3.18 2.92 1.43
C HIS A 185 2.63 1.88 2.42
N LYS A 186 1.30 1.77 2.56
CA LYS A 186 0.68 0.71 3.37
C LYS A 186 1.08 -0.70 2.92
N LEU A 187 1.16 -0.94 1.61
CA LEU A 187 1.58 -2.25 1.09
C LEU A 187 3.07 -2.54 1.37
N ILE A 188 3.94 -1.53 1.24
CA ILE A 188 5.37 -1.64 1.57
C ILE A 188 5.54 -1.97 3.05
N ASP A 189 4.81 -1.30 3.94
CA ASP A 189 4.88 -1.54 5.39
C ASP A 189 4.47 -2.96 5.76
N VAL A 190 3.36 -3.45 5.19
CA VAL A 190 2.88 -4.83 5.39
C VAL A 190 3.90 -5.84 4.88
N LEU A 191 4.48 -5.59 3.70
CA LEU A 191 5.47 -6.49 3.11
C LEU A 191 6.77 -6.50 3.92
N ASN A 192 7.16 -5.37 4.54
CA ASN A 192 8.33 -5.22 5.41
C ASN A 192 8.15 -5.75 6.84
N GLY A 193 7.01 -6.40 7.12
CA GLY A 193 6.76 -7.05 8.42
C GLY A 193 6.11 -6.12 9.46
N GLY A 194 5.68 -4.92 9.07
CA GLY A 194 4.80 -4.09 9.87
C GLY A 194 3.42 -4.74 9.98
N GLN A 195 2.89 -4.88 11.20
CA GLN A 195 1.49 -5.28 11.36
C GLN A 195 0.61 -4.20 10.74
N ALA A 196 -0.11 -4.54 9.66
CA ALA A 196 -1.19 -3.71 9.17
C ALA A 196 -2.23 -3.55 10.27
N PHE A 197 -2.33 -2.35 10.84
CA PHE A 197 -3.52 -1.98 11.60
C PHE A 197 -4.70 -1.92 10.61
N PRO A 198 -5.82 -2.59 10.92
CA PRO A 198 -7.00 -2.47 10.09
C PRO A 198 -7.58 -1.07 10.30
N ASP A 199 -7.34 -0.17 9.35
CA ASP A 199 -8.24 0.97 9.18
C ASP A 199 -9.57 0.40 8.71
N THR A 200 -10.50 0.30 9.66
CA THR A 200 -11.93 0.16 9.41
C THR A 200 -12.31 1.17 8.32
N ILE A 201 -12.60 0.67 7.12
CA ILE A 201 -13.19 1.47 6.05
C ILE A 201 -14.57 1.85 6.58
N ALA A 202 -14.71 3.09 7.06
CA ALA A 202 -16.02 3.71 7.14
C ALA A 202 -16.49 3.89 5.71
N GLU A 203 -17.42 3.03 5.29
CA GLU A 203 -18.31 3.32 4.18
C GLU A 203 -19.06 4.61 4.53
N ASP A 204 -18.69 5.71 3.90
CA ASP A 204 -19.59 6.81 3.53
C ASP A 204 -18.78 7.91 2.82
N ASP A 205 -18.86 7.97 1.49
CA ASP A 205 -19.45 9.11 0.78
C ASP A 205 -19.61 8.78 -0.72
N PRO A 206 -20.70 9.23 -1.39
CA PRO A 206 -21.03 8.86 -2.74
C PRO A 206 -20.24 9.68 -3.76
N LEU A 207 -20.15 9.10 -4.96
CA LEU A 207 -19.59 9.68 -6.18
C LEU A 207 -20.18 11.03 -6.55
#